data_AF-A0A2M6XXP8-F1
#
_entry.id   AF-A0A2M6XXP8-F1
#
_cell.length_a   1.000
_cell.length_b   1.000
_cell.length_c   1.000
_cell.angle_alpha   90.00
_cell.angle_beta   90.00
_cell.angle_gamma   90.00
#
_symmetry.space_group_name_H-M   'P 1'
#
loop_
_entity.id
_entity.type
_entity.pdbx_description
1 polymer ?
#
loop_
_entity_poly.entity_id
_entity_poly.type
_entity_poly.pdbx_seq_one_letter_code
_entity_poly.pdbx_strand_id
1 'polypeptide(L)'
;MNPDLIKLQPYPFQKLAKLFGEVSANAALKPISLHIGEPKHATPAFIREALIAGLDGLAHYPTTIGSDALRGAIAGWLARRYAIPAPDAKTQVLPVNGSREALFAF
;
A
#
# COMPACT_ATOMS: atom_id res chain seq x y z
N MET A 1 5.34 28.74 0.86
CA MET A 1 4.74 27.46 0.41
C MET A 1 5.51 26.98 -0.82
N ASN A 2 5.79 25.68 -0.96
CA ASN A 2 6.62 25.15 -2.06
C ASN A 2 5.92 25.40 -3.42
N PRO A 3 6.52 26.17 -4.35
CA PRO A 3 5.89 26.51 -5.64
C PRO A 3 5.65 25.30 -6.55
N ASP A 4 6.38 24.19 -6.35
CA ASP A 4 6.21 22.98 -7.16
C ASP A 4 4.89 22.27 -6.88
N LEU A 5 4.25 22.51 -5.73
CA LEU A 5 2.94 21.94 -5.41
C LEU A 5 1.86 22.38 -6.42
N ILE A 6 2.01 23.55 -7.04
CA ILE A 6 1.07 24.08 -8.04
C ILE A 6 1.13 23.29 -9.36
N LYS A 7 2.23 22.57 -9.61
CA LYS A 7 2.40 21.75 -10.82
C LYS A 7 1.69 20.39 -10.73
N LEU A 8 1.29 19.97 -9.52
CA LEU A 8 0.64 18.69 -9.30
C LEU A 8 -0.75 18.66 -9.95
N GLN A 9 -1.07 17.51 -10.54
CA GLN A 9 -2.38 17.28 -11.14
C GLN A 9 -3.33 16.63 -10.13
N PRO A 10 -4.64 16.95 -10.17
CA PRO A 10 -5.63 16.20 -9.42
C PRO A 10 -5.58 14.71 -9.77
N TYR A 11 -5.92 13.86 -8.81
CA TYR A 11 -5.97 12.43 -9.06
C TYR A 11 -6.99 12.10 -10.16
N PRO A 12 -6.74 11.08 -11.00
CA PRO A 12 -7.65 10.72 -12.08
C PRO A 12 -9.10 10.48 -11.64
N PHE A 13 -9.32 9.89 -10.47
CA PHE A 13 -10.67 9.64 -9.94
C PHE A 13 -11.42 10.94 -9.59
N GLN A 14 -10.72 12.01 -9.19
CA GLN A 14 -11.33 13.31 -8.94
C GLN A 14 -11.81 13.95 -10.24
N LYS A 15 -11.03 13.79 -11.32
CA LYS A 15 -11.43 14.23 -12.67
C LYS A 15 -12.68 13.49 -13.13
N LEU A 16 -12.75 12.17 -12.90
CA LEU A 16 -13.93 11.37 -13.22
C LEU A 16 -15.16 11.73 -12.37
N ALA A 17 -14.98 11.97 -11.08
CA ALA A 17 -16.08 12.40 -10.21
C ALA A 17 -16.72 13.72 -10.67
N LYS A 18 -15.90 14.67 -11.18
CA LYS A 18 -16.41 15.90 -11.79
C LYS A 18 -17.27 15.62 -13.02
N LEU A 19 -16.82 14.75 -13.91
CA LEU A 19 -17.58 14.35 -15.11
C LEU A 19 -18.90 13.67 -14.76
N PHE A 20 -18.95 12.85 -13.71
CA PHE A 20 -20.21 12.26 -13.25
C PHE A 20 -21.20 13.30 -12.69
N GLY A 21 -20.72 14.43 -12.17
CA GLY A 21 -21.58 15.54 -11.74
C GLY A 21 -22.30 16.25 -12.89
N GLU A 22 -21.86 16.04 -14.13
CA GLU A 22 -22.43 16.66 -15.34
C GLU A 22 -23.50 15.77 -16.00
N VAL A 23 -23.74 14.56 -15.49
CA VAL A 23 -24.69 13.59 -16.05
C VAL A 23 -25.62 13.03 -14.98
N SER A 24 -26.88 12.80 -15.34
CA SER A 24 -27.83 12.11 -14.46
C SER A 24 -27.82 10.61 -14.75
N ALA A 25 -27.43 9.81 -13.76
CA ALA A 25 -27.51 8.35 -13.85
C ALA A 25 -28.98 7.89 -13.86
N ASN A 26 -29.25 6.76 -14.51
CA ASN A 26 -30.57 6.14 -14.46
C ASN A 26 -30.86 5.64 -13.04
N ALA A 27 -31.85 6.23 -12.38
CA ALA A 27 -32.22 5.91 -11.00
C ALA A 27 -32.70 4.46 -10.79
N ALA A 28 -33.13 3.78 -11.87
CA ALA A 28 -33.55 2.37 -11.80
C ALA A 28 -32.36 1.38 -11.73
N LEU A 29 -31.12 1.84 -11.93
CA LEU A 29 -29.94 0.98 -12.02
C LEU A 29 -28.95 1.24 -10.89
N LYS A 30 -28.38 0.17 -10.34
CA LYS A 30 -27.30 0.27 -9.35
C LYS A 30 -25.96 0.60 -10.04
N PRO A 31 -25.21 1.61 -9.59
CA PRO A 31 -23.89 1.91 -10.13
C PRO A 31 -22.90 0.76 -9.93
N ILE A 32 -22.04 0.54 -10.94
CA ILE A 32 -20.93 -0.41 -10.88
C ILE A 32 -19.63 0.38 -11.03
N SER A 33 -18.85 0.48 -9.96
CA SER A 33 -17.60 1.22 -9.94
C SER A 33 -16.43 0.34 -10.37
N LEU A 34 -15.97 0.51 -11.62
CA LEU A 34 -14.82 -0.22 -12.20
C LEU A 34 -13.58 0.66 -12.40
N HIS A 35 -13.60 1.89 -11.91
CA HIS A 35 -12.58 2.92 -12.18
C HIS A 35 -11.57 3.12 -11.03
N ILE A 36 -11.76 2.46 -9.88
CA ILE A 36 -10.87 2.58 -8.72
C ILE A 36 -10.03 1.32 -8.61
N GLY A 37 -8.70 1.47 -8.62
CA GLY A 37 -7.73 0.37 -8.52
C GLY A 37 -7.49 -0.14 -7.10
N GLU A 38 -8.43 0.03 -6.18
CA GLU A 38 -8.32 -0.45 -4.79
C GLU A 38 -9.09 -1.77 -4.63
N PRO A 39 -8.48 -2.82 -4.04
CA PRO A 39 -9.16 -4.08 -3.81
C PRO A 39 -10.36 -3.91 -2.87
N LYS A 40 -11.42 -4.69 -3.10
CA LYS A 40 -12.64 -4.70 -2.27
C LYS A 40 -12.76 -5.92 -1.35
N HIS A 41 -11.84 -6.88 -1.47
CA HIS A 41 -11.80 -8.04 -0.60
C HIS A 41 -11.41 -7.63 0.82
N ALA A 42 -12.02 -8.28 1.82
CA ALA A 42 -11.66 -8.07 3.21
C ALA A 42 -10.22 -8.54 3.47
N THR A 43 -9.52 -7.83 4.36
CA THR A 43 -8.21 -8.28 4.87
C THR A 43 -8.36 -9.63 5.58
N PRO A 44 -7.50 -10.63 5.27
CA PRO A 44 -7.52 -11.92 5.96
C PRO A 44 -7.39 -11.79 7.49
N ALA A 45 -8.17 -12.59 8.23
CA ALA A 45 -8.29 -12.48 9.70
C ALA A 45 -6.96 -12.63 10.43
N PHE A 46 -6.10 -13.56 10.00
CA PHE A 46 -4.80 -13.81 10.64
C PHE A 46 -3.87 -12.58 10.64
N ILE A 47 -4.01 -11.67 9.66
CA ILE A 47 -3.23 -10.43 9.62
C ILE A 47 -3.70 -9.48 10.74
N ARG A 48 -5.02 -9.37 10.91
CA ARG A 48 -5.62 -8.56 11.99
C ARG A 48 -5.25 -9.13 13.36
N GLU A 49 -5.28 -10.44 13.52
CA GLU A 49 -4.89 -11.12 14.76
C GLU A 49 -3.42 -10.89 15.11
N ALA A 50 -2.52 -11.03 14.12
CA ALA A 50 -1.10 -10.75 14.31
C ALA A 50 -0.83 -9.29 14.69
N LEU A 51 -1.57 -8.33 14.09
CA LEU A 51 -1.47 -6.92 14.46
C LEU A 51 -1.89 -6.68 15.91
N ILE A 52 -3.04 -7.23 16.32
CA ILE A 52 -3.57 -7.08 17.69
C ILE A 52 -2.59 -7.68 18.70
N ALA A 53 -2.04 -8.86 18.42
CA ALA A 53 -1.05 -9.51 19.28
C ALA A 53 0.27 -8.72 19.39
N GLY A 54 0.58 -7.85 18.43
CA GLY A 54 1.80 -7.05 18.39
C GLY A 54 1.69 -5.66 19.02
N LEU A 55 0.52 -5.25 19.55
CA LEU A 55 0.27 -3.88 20.01
C LEU A 55 1.12 -3.48 21.23
N ASP A 56 1.63 -4.43 22.01
CA ASP A 56 2.51 -4.14 23.15
C ASP A 56 3.82 -3.43 22.73
N GLY A 57 4.21 -3.55 21.46
CA GLY A 57 5.40 -2.89 20.91
C GLY A 57 5.24 -1.40 20.57
N LEU A 58 4.04 -0.81 20.66
CA LEU A 58 3.75 0.56 20.18
C LEU A 58 4.55 1.67 20.88
N ALA A 59 4.98 1.44 22.12
CA ALA A 59 5.74 2.43 22.89
C ALA A 59 7.19 2.60 22.39
N HIS A 60 7.66 1.73 21.50
CA HIS A 60 9.04 1.70 21.04
C HIS A 60 9.14 2.21 19.61
N TYR A 61 10.10 3.11 19.37
CA TYR A 61 10.46 3.50 18.02
C TYR A 61 11.08 2.30 17.28
N PRO A 62 10.49 1.87 16.15
CA PRO A 62 11.09 0.83 15.34
C PRO A 62 12.37 1.35 14.69
N THR A 63 13.33 0.44 14.48
CA THR A 63 14.53 0.75 13.69
C THR A 63 14.14 1.01 12.23
N THR A 64 14.77 1.99 11.58
CA THR A 64 14.51 2.32 10.17
C THR A 64 14.70 1.13 9.23
N ILE A 65 15.66 0.24 9.52
CA ILE A 65 15.92 -0.96 8.70
C ILE A 65 14.84 -2.06 8.85
N GLY A 66 13.91 -1.91 9.80
CA GLY A 66 12.93 -2.92 10.15
C GLY A 66 13.52 -4.15 10.85
N SER A 67 12.64 -4.98 11.41
CA SER A 67 13.05 -6.15 12.18
C SER A 67 13.69 -7.25 11.32
N ASP A 68 14.61 -8.01 11.91
CA ASP A 68 15.22 -9.18 11.24
C ASP A 68 14.15 -10.20 10.83
N ALA A 69 13.13 -10.41 11.68
CA ALA A 69 12.01 -11.31 11.40
C ALA A 69 11.24 -10.90 10.14
N LEU A 70 10.92 -9.60 9.98
CA LEU A 70 10.21 -9.10 8.81
C LEU A 70 11.07 -9.23 7.55
N ARG A 71 12.33 -8.80 7.60
CA ARG A 71 13.25 -8.87 6.45
C ARG A 71 13.49 -10.32 6.00
N GLY A 72 13.68 -11.24 6.95
CA GLY A 72 13.80 -12.67 6.66
C GLY A 72 12.53 -13.27 6.05
N ALA A 73 11.35 -12.88 6.55
CA ALA A 73 10.07 -13.32 5.98
C ALA A 73 9.88 -12.85 4.52
N ILE A 74 10.25 -11.60 4.23
CA ILE A 74 10.21 -11.03 2.87
C ILE A 74 11.17 -11.78 1.94
N ALA A 75 12.44 -11.96 2.35
CA ALA A 75 13.43 -12.70 1.56
C ALA A 75 12.96 -14.14 1.25
N GLY A 76 12.43 -14.84 2.25
CA GLY A 76 11.89 -16.19 2.08
C GLY A 76 10.65 -16.23 1.18
N TRP A 77 9.78 -15.23 1.26
CA TRP A 77 8.63 -15.11 0.34
C TRP A 77 9.10 -14.90 -1.11
N LEU A 78 10.08 -14.02 -1.35
CA LEU A 78 10.65 -13.78 -2.68
C LEU A 78 11.24 -15.06 -3.26
N ALA A 79 12.05 -15.79 -2.47
CA ALA A 79 12.65 -17.05 -2.88
C ALA A 79 11.61 -18.07 -3.36
N ARG A 80 10.56 -18.29 -2.55
CA ARG A 80 9.47 -19.22 -2.88
C ARG A 80 8.64 -18.75 -4.07
N ARG A 81 8.30 -17.47 -4.11
CA ARG A 81 7.40 -16.90 -5.13
C ARG A 81 8.01 -16.94 -6.53
N TYR A 82 9.33 -16.74 -6.62
CA TYR A 82 10.05 -16.61 -7.89
C TYR A 82 10.99 -17.78 -8.19
N ALA A 83 11.08 -18.79 -7.31
CA ALA A 83 12.00 -19.92 -7.44
C ALA A 83 13.46 -19.48 -7.62
N ILE A 84 13.88 -18.49 -6.84
CA ILE A 84 15.25 -17.94 -6.83
C ILE A 84 15.95 -18.24 -5.49
N PRO A 85 17.29 -18.18 -5.42
CA PRO A 85 17.99 -18.11 -4.14
C PRO A 85 17.44 -16.96 -3.28
N ALA A 86 17.34 -17.19 -1.98
CA ALA A 86 16.84 -16.15 -1.08
C ALA A 86 17.78 -14.93 -1.10
N PRO A 87 17.24 -13.71 -1.28
CA PRO A 87 18.02 -12.48 -1.13
C PRO A 87 18.62 -12.40 0.27
N ASP A 88 19.77 -11.75 0.39
CA ASP A 88 20.34 -11.44 1.70
C ASP A 88 19.46 -10.41 2.41
N ALA A 89 18.74 -10.86 3.45
CA ALA A 89 17.83 -10.03 4.22
C ALA A 89 18.50 -8.84 4.91
N LYS A 90 19.83 -8.82 5.08
CA LYS A 90 20.56 -7.71 5.69
C LYS A 90 20.93 -6.61 4.70
N THR A 91 21.14 -6.96 3.44
CA THR A 91 21.71 -6.05 2.43
C THR A 91 20.81 -5.80 1.22
N GLN A 92 19.80 -6.65 1.00
CA GLN A 92 18.95 -6.64 -0.20
C GLN A 92 17.45 -6.48 0.12
N VAL A 93 17.08 -6.22 1.38
CA VAL A 93 15.69 -6.03 1.80
C VAL A 93 15.56 -4.82 2.73
N LEU A 94 14.72 -3.87 2.34
CA LEU A 94 14.34 -2.71 3.15
C LEU A 94 12.80 -2.62 3.23
N PRO A 95 12.18 -2.84 4.40
CA PRO A 95 10.75 -2.62 4.59
C PRO A 95 10.40 -1.13 4.50
N VAL A 96 9.23 -0.82 3.94
CA VAL A 96 8.77 0.54 3.68
C VAL A 96 7.29 0.68 4.02
N ASN A 97 6.85 1.91 4.31
CA ASN A 97 5.46 2.24 4.64
C ASN A 97 4.58 2.35 3.39
N GLY A 98 4.52 1.28 2.60
CA GLY A 98 3.87 1.29 1.30
C GLY A 98 4.81 1.72 0.17
N SER A 99 4.43 1.34 -1.05
CA SER A 99 5.28 1.54 -2.23
C SER A 99 5.37 3.00 -2.68
N ARG A 100 4.33 3.81 -2.43
CA ARG A 100 4.28 5.21 -2.88
C ARG A 100 5.38 6.04 -2.23
N GLU A 101 5.53 5.89 -0.92
CA GLU A 101 6.48 6.64 -0.10
C GLU A 101 7.91 6.20 -0.43
N ALA A 102 8.10 4.90 -0.66
CA ALA A 102 9.38 4.37 -1.13
C ALA A 102 9.77 4.93 -2.51
N LEU A 103 8.84 4.94 -3.46
CA LEU A 103 9.09 5.47 -4.81
C LEU A 103 9.32 6.98 -4.82
N PHE A 104 8.73 7.72 -3.87
CA PHE A 104 8.90 9.17 -3.76
C PHE A 104 10.23 9.58 -3.12
N ALA A 105 10.79 8.73 -2.25
CA ALA A 105 11.96 9.07 -1.44
C ALA A 105 13.29 9.05 -2.22
N PHE A 106 13.30 8.59 -3.48
CA PHE A 106 14.47 8.49 -4.36
C PHE A 106 14.26 9.28 -5.65
#